data_AF-A0A977Q1F9-F1
#
_entry.id   AF-A0A977Q1F9-F1
#
_cell.length_a   1.000
_cell.length_b   1.000
_cell.length_c   1.000
_cell.angle_alpha   90.00
_cell.angle_beta   90.00
_cell.angle_gamma   90.00
#
_symmetry.space_group_name_H-M   'P 1'
#
loop_
_entity.id
_entity.type
_entity.pdbx_description
1 polymer ?
#
loop_
_entity_poly.entity_id
_entity_poly.type
_entity_poly.pdbx_seq_one_letter_code
_entity_poly.pdbx_strand_id
1 'polypeptide(L)'
;MERKGGKWYLSKSASPYSGQFIDYFFNGKKQGDGTLKDGVLEGRRNVYYPNGNLSYFTHYVNGGETGESKEYFMNGTLHQEGNFVNGKDDGLWKEWYSTGQLKRQTSFKLGEVIGATKEDDKFHKYLSSGIKMFNEENYQGAIKSYEKAIEINPNYSDAYFHRGTAYLYNFKFDEAIKDYDKAVDLEPMYMESLSNRAFARLRKYEFKDRRTLSKNSGVTVLAAKDKVEIPQEEKIKICSDLKKGLELGDNKPMILDALKKYCE
;
A
#
# COMPACT_ATOMS: atom_id res chain seq x y z
N MET A 1 -22.79 -17.21 12.72
CA MET A 1 -23.85 -16.18 12.80
C MET A 1 -24.35 -15.91 11.40
N GLU A 2 -25.58 -15.42 11.24
CA GLU A 2 -26.17 -15.07 9.96
C GLU A 2 -26.42 -13.56 9.90
N ARG A 3 -26.17 -12.92 8.75
CA ARG A 3 -26.43 -11.49 8.55
C ARG A 3 -27.70 -11.30 7.72
N LYS A 4 -28.71 -10.62 8.28
CA LYS A 4 -30.02 -10.36 7.64
C LYS A 4 -30.35 -8.88 7.78
N GLY A 5 -30.60 -8.19 6.68
CA GLY A 5 -30.92 -6.75 6.69
C GLY A 5 -29.87 -5.90 7.43
N GLY A 6 -28.58 -6.20 7.25
CA GLY A 6 -27.47 -5.50 7.90
C GLY A 6 -27.18 -5.91 9.35
N LYS A 7 -28.10 -6.62 10.01
CA LYS A 7 -27.98 -7.06 11.41
C LYS A 7 -27.53 -8.50 11.53
N TRP A 8 -26.79 -8.80 12.59
CA TRP A 8 -26.33 -10.14 12.92
C TRP A 8 -27.29 -10.90 13.84
N TYR A 9 -27.44 -12.19 13.57
CA TYR A 9 -28.29 -13.13 14.30
C TYR A 9 -27.50 -14.39 14.63
N LEU A 10 -27.80 -15.01 15.79
CA LEU A 10 -27.43 -16.41 16.01
C LEU A 10 -28.23 -17.30 15.06
N SER A 11 -27.68 -18.47 14.68
CA SER A 11 -28.39 -19.37 13.77
C SER A 11 -29.73 -19.78 14.39
N LYS A 12 -30.79 -19.76 13.57
CA LYS A 12 -32.19 -20.00 13.99
C LYS A 12 -32.78 -18.99 14.99
N SER A 13 -32.09 -17.89 15.29
CA SER A 13 -32.65 -16.81 16.12
C SER A 13 -33.57 -15.90 15.29
N ALA A 14 -34.71 -15.52 15.86
CA ALA A 14 -35.62 -14.52 15.31
C ALA A 14 -35.20 -13.08 15.68
N SER A 15 -34.46 -12.90 16.78
CA SER A 15 -34.01 -11.59 17.27
C SER A 15 -32.54 -11.34 16.93
N PRO A 16 -32.17 -10.08 16.62
CA PRO A 16 -30.78 -9.70 16.44
C PRO A 16 -29.93 -10.03 17.69
N TYR A 17 -28.66 -10.35 17.46
CA TYR A 17 -27.73 -10.69 18.53
C TYR A 17 -27.25 -9.44 19.27
N SER A 18 -27.24 -9.52 20.60
CA SER A 18 -26.63 -8.55 21.49
C SER A 18 -25.67 -9.26 22.43
N GLY A 19 -24.40 -8.84 22.41
CA GLY A 19 -23.34 -9.46 23.20
C GLY A 19 -21.96 -9.33 22.57
N GLN A 20 -20.95 -9.84 23.28
CA GLN A 20 -19.59 -9.91 22.78
C GLN A 20 -19.47 -10.97 21.68
N PHE A 21 -18.53 -10.78 20.76
CA PHE A 21 -18.18 -11.77 19.77
C PHE A 21 -16.68 -11.78 19.50
N ILE A 22 -16.21 -12.92 18.97
CA ILE A 22 -14.85 -13.11 18.49
C ILE A 22 -14.96 -13.73 17.10
N ASP A 23 -14.22 -13.20 16.13
CA ASP A 23 -14.00 -13.82 14.83
C ASP A 23 -12.56 -14.33 14.70
N TYR A 24 -12.40 -15.35 13.86
CA TYR A 24 -11.16 -16.08 13.69
C TYR A 24 -10.81 -16.16 12.21
N PHE A 25 -9.52 -16.08 11.91
CA PHE A 25 -8.98 -16.46 10.62
C PHE A 25 -9.23 -17.94 10.35
N PHE A 26 -9.16 -18.35 9.07
CA PHE A 26 -9.29 -19.76 8.68
C PHE A 26 -8.26 -20.69 9.35
N ASN A 27 -7.11 -20.14 9.75
CA ASN A 27 -6.07 -20.88 10.48
C ASN A 27 -6.37 -21.00 12.00
N GLY A 28 -7.54 -20.56 12.46
CA GLY A 28 -7.98 -20.63 13.86
C GLY A 28 -7.42 -19.53 14.76
N LYS A 29 -6.58 -18.62 14.27
CA LYS A 29 -6.09 -17.49 15.06
C LYS A 29 -7.18 -16.42 15.18
N LYS A 30 -7.21 -15.73 16.32
CA LYS A 30 -8.14 -14.61 16.56
C LYS A 30 -7.91 -13.52 15.52
N GLN A 31 -8.96 -13.17 14.79
CA GLN A 31 -8.98 -12.10 13.81
C GLN A 31 -9.54 -10.82 14.43
N GLY A 32 -10.44 -10.94 15.39
CA GLY A 32 -10.91 -9.78 16.13
C GLY A 32 -11.98 -10.05 17.14
N ASP A 33 -12.28 -9.02 17.92
CA ASP A 33 -13.34 -9.00 18.91
C ASP A 33 -14.09 -7.67 18.90
N GLY A 34 -15.31 -7.69 19.43
CA GLY A 34 -16.13 -6.52 19.65
C GLY A 34 -17.44 -6.85 20.34
N THR A 35 -18.33 -5.88 20.39
CA THR A 35 -19.69 -6.02 20.91
C THR A 35 -20.69 -5.71 19.81
N LEU A 36 -21.77 -6.50 19.77
CA LEU A 36 -22.96 -6.20 18.98
C LEU A 36 -24.08 -5.79 19.93
N LYS A 37 -24.88 -4.79 19.51
CA LYS A 37 -26.13 -4.40 20.13
C LYS A 37 -27.20 -4.36 19.04
N ASP A 38 -28.28 -5.11 19.22
CA ASP A 38 -29.34 -5.28 18.22
C ASP A 38 -28.81 -5.65 16.82
N GLY A 39 -27.76 -6.48 16.81
CA GLY A 39 -27.12 -7.00 15.61
C GLY A 39 -26.17 -6.03 14.89
N VAL A 40 -25.90 -4.83 15.43
CA VAL A 40 -24.94 -3.87 14.87
C VAL A 40 -23.78 -3.60 15.84
N LEU A 41 -22.62 -3.16 15.33
CA LEU A 41 -21.44 -2.90 16.16
C LEU A 41 -21.69 -1.80 17.18
N GLU A 42 -21.21 -2.01 18.40
CA GLU A 42 -21.32 -1.08 19.51
C GLU A 42 -20.01 -1.09 20.32
N GLY A 43 -19.51 0.09 20.67
CA GLY A 43 -18.25 0.24 21.39
C GLY A 43 -17.02 -0.09 20.53
N ARG A 44 -15.95 -0.56 21.17
CA ARG A 44 -14.66 -0.81 20.52
C ARG A 44 -14.65 -2.14 19.76
N ARG A 45 -14.16 -2.11 18.52
CA ARG A 45 -13.85 -3.30 17.70
C ARG A 45 -12.33 -3.38 17.54
N ASN A 46 -11.70 -4.51 17.89
CA ASN A 46 -10.25 -4.73 17.72
C ASN A 46 -9.97 -5.78 16.63
N VAL A 47 -9.30 -5.41 15.54
CA VAL A 47 -8.89 -6.36 14.50
C VAL A 47 -7.39 -6.61 14.60
N TYR A 48 -6.97 -7.86 14.41
CA TYR A 48 -5.59 -8.30 14.55
C TYR A 48 -5.04 -8.84 13.24
N TYR A 49 -3.73 -8.71 13.03
CA TYR A 49 -3.02 -9.45 12.00
C TYR A 49 -2.90 -10.94 12.34
N PRO A 50 -2.61 -11.82 11.35
CA PRO A 50 -2.38 -13.25 11.60
C PRO A 50 -1.18 -13.55 12.53
N ASN A 51 -0.30 -12.60 12.79
CA ASN A 51 0.78 -12.73 13.77
C ASN A 51 0.32 -12.40 15.21
N GLY A 52 -0.92 -11.92 15.40
CA GLY A 52 -1.51 -11.57 16.68
C GLY A 52 -1.36 -10.09 17.07
N ASN A 53 -0.57 -9.30 16.34
CA ASN A 53 -0.47 -7.87 16.57
C ASN A 53 -1.79 -7.18 16.22
N LEU A 54 -2.15 -6.14 16.98
CA LEU A 54 -3.30 -5.30 16.67
C LEU A 54 -3.09 -4.65 15.31
N SER A 55 -4.04 -4.83 14.40
CA SER A 55 -4.06 -4.18 13.09
C SER A 55 -4.77 -2.85 13.18
N TYR A 56 -5.99 -2.81 13.70
CA TYR A 56 -6.66 -1.56 14.00
C TYR A 56 -7.71 -1.71 15.10
N PHE A 57 -8.13 -0.57 15.65
CA PHE A 57 -9.39 -0.50 16.36
C PHE A 57 -10.16 0.75 15.98
N THR A 58 -11.49 0.63 16.06
CA THR A 58 -12.43 1.75 15.86
C THR A 58 -13.56 1.61 16.87
N HIS A 59 -14.13 2.75 17.26
CA HIS A 59 -15.32 2.79 18.11
C HIS A 59 -16.59 2.97 17.27
N TYR A 60 -17.68 2.34 17.71
CA TYR A 60 -18.96 2.33 17.01
C TYR A 60 -20.08 2.73 17.96
N VAL A 61 -21.06 3.47 17.43
CA VAL A 61 -22.35 3.71 18.07
C VAL A 61 -23.44 3.37 17.07
N ASN A 62 -24.31 2.42 17.41
CA ASN A 62 -25.38 1.94 16.54
C ASN A 62 -24.89 1.53 15.14
N GLY A 63 -23.72 0.90 15.06
CA GLY A 63 -23.08 0.47 13.83
C GLY A 63 -22.34 1.56 13.03
N GLY A 64 -22.43 2.83 13.42
CA GLY A 64 -21.69 3.93 12.80
C GLY A 64 -20.36 4.20 13.50
N GLU A 65 -19.29 4.40 12.73
CA GLU A 65 -17.95 4.72 13.27
C GLU A 65 -17.97 6.09 13.94
N THR A 66 -17.46 6.16 15.16
CA THR A 66 -17.41 7.39 15.94
C THR A 66 -16.36 7.30 17.03
N GLY A 67 -15.66 8.39 17.31
CA GLY A 67 -14.57 8.44 18.28
C GLY A 67 -13.23 7.96 17.72
N GLU A 68 -12.32 7.60 18.64
CA GLU A 68 -10.93 7.29 18.32
C GLU A 68 -10.81 6.06 17.42
N SER A 69 -9.96 6.18 16.42
CA SER A 69 -9.51 5.11 15.54
C SER A 69 -7.99 5.10 15.45
N LYS A 70 -7.39 3.91 15.50
CA LYS A 70 -5.96 3.72 15.23
C LYS A 70 -5.74 2.48 14.39
N GLU A 71 -4.83 2.59 13.44
CA GLU A 71 -4.28 1.48 12.67
C GLU A 71 -2.79 1.38 12.91
N TYR A 72 -2.27 0.16 12.82
CA TYR A 72 -0.88 -0.19 13.07
C TYR A 72 -0.37 -1.01 11.90
N PHE A 73 0.91 -0.90 11.61
CA PHE A 73 1.61 -1.82 10.74
C PHE A 73 1.71 -3.22 11.38
N MET A 74 1.98 -4.24 10.57
CA MET A 74 2.14 -5.62 11.04
C MET A 74 3.27 -5.79 12.08
N ASN A 75 4.27 -4.90 12.08
CA ASN A 75 5.34 -4.87 13.07
C ASN A 75 4.92 -4.21 14.42
N GLY A 76 3.71 -3.68 14.51
CA GLY A 76 3.16 -3.01 15.70
C GLY A 76 3.38 -1.50 15.77
N THR A 77 4.13 -0.91 14.84
CA THR A 77 4.27 0.56 14.76
C THR A 77 2.93 1.20 14.37
N LEU A 78 2.61 2.37 14.95
CA LEU A 78 1.40 3.12 14.59
C LEU A 78 1.46 3.52 13.10
N HIS A 79 0.41 3.23 12.34
CA HIS A 79 0.27 3.60 10.93
C HIS A 79 -0.54 4.88 10.79
N GLN A 80 -1.69 4.95 11.45
CA GLN A 80 -2.51 6.15 11.48
C GLN A 80 -3.35 6.25 12.76
N GLU A 81 -3.70 7.47 13.13
CA GLU A 81 -4.68 7.74 14.17
C GLU A 81 -5.52 8.97 13.84
N GLY A 82 -6.76 8.94 14.32
CA GLY A 82 -7.69 10.04 14.17
C GLY A 82 -9.01 9.77 14.89
N ASN A 83 -10.01 10.58 14.57
CA ASN A 83 -11.34 10.41 15.11
C ASN A 83 -12.38 10.44 13.99
N PHE A 84 -13.43 9.66 14.18
CA PHE A 84 -14.63 9.70 13.36
C PHE A 84 -15.76 10.43 14.09
N VAL A 85 -16.60 11.13 13.34
CA VAL A 85 -17.90 11.63 13.78
C VAL A 85 -18.92 11.23 12.71
N ASN A 86 -19.87 10.36 13.09
CA ASN A 86 -20.89 9.83 12.19
C ASN A 86 -20.31 9.18 10.92
N GLY A 87 -19.23 8.41 11.06
CA GLY A 87 -18.55 7.73 9.97
C GLY A 87 -17.71 8.63 9.07
N LYS A 88 -17.45 9.88 9.49
CA LYS A 88 -16.62 10.83 8.74
C LYS A 88 -15.41 11.27 9.55
N ASP A 89 -14.28 11.48 8.89
CA ASP A 89 -13.07 12.00 9.53
C ASP A 89 -13.33 13.36 10.19
N ASP A 90 -12.93 13.52 11.45
CA ASP A 90 -13.04 14.80 12.16
C ASP A 90 -11.79 15.00 13.05
N GLY A 91 -11.33 16.25 13.13
CA GLY A 91 -10.14 16.62 13.89
C GLY A 91 -8.84 16.29 13.15
N LEU A 92 -7.75 16.20 13.92
CA LEU A 92 -6.41 15.95 13.37
C LEU A 92 -6.19 14.46 13.14
N TRP A 93 -5.99 14.09 11.89
CA TRP A 93 -5.50 12.78 11.47
C TRP A 93 -4.00 12.84 11.24
N LYS A 94 -3.31 11.80 11.68
CA LYS A 94 -1.86 11.64 11.51
C LYS A 94 -1.56 10.29 10.92
N GLU A 95 -0.56 10.26 10.06
CA GLU A 95 -0.04 9.04 9.44
C GLU A 95 1.45 8.97 9.63
N TRP A 96 1.97 7.76 9.83
CA TRP A 96 3.38 7.48 10.03
C TRP A 96 3.84 6.40 9.08
N TYR A 97 5.14 6.42 8.78
CA TYR A 97 5.83 5.29 8.17
C TYR A 97 6.04 4.17 9.20
N SER A 98 6.30 2.96 8.74
CA SER A 98 6.60 1.80 9.60
C SER A 98 7.87 1.98 10.44
N THR A 99 8.71 2.97 10.08
CA THR A 99 9.85 3.48 10.86
C THR A 99 9.44 4.29 12.09
N GLY A 100 8.19 4.72 12.18
CA GLY A 100 7.67 5.64 13.20
C GLY A 100 7.86 7.12 12.86
N GLN A 101 8.45 7.44 11.70
CA GLN A 101 8.54 8.82 11.23
C GLN A 101 7.15 9.31 10.77
N LEU A 102 6.77 10.53 11.15
CA LEU A 102 5.51 11.15 10.70
C LEU A 102 5.54 11.30 9.17
N LYS A 103 4.59 10.67 8.49
CA LYS A 103 4.40 10.72 7.03
C LYS A 103 3.65 11.99 6.65
N ARG A 104 2.51 12.24 7.28
CA ARG A 104 1.68 13.43 7.09
C ARG A 104 0.70 13.63 8.23
N GLN A 105 0.09 14.81 8.26
CA GLN A 105 -1.06 15.09 9.10
C GLN A 105 -2.06 15.94 8.34
N THR A 106 -3.34 15.76 8.62
CA THR A 106 -4.43 16.47 7.93
C THR A 106 -5.54 16.74 8.93
N SER A 107 -6.07 17.96 8.92
CA SER A 107 -7.21 18.30 9.76
C SER A 107 -8.50 18.17 8.96
N PHE A 108 -9.52 17.57 9.57
CA PHE A 108 -10.81 17.34 8.94
C PHE A 108 -11.95 17.95 9.74
N LYS A 109 -13.02 18.32 9.05
CA LYS A 109 -14.33 18.63 9.63
C LYS A 109 -15.41 17.87 8.88
N LEU A 110 -16.00 16.87 9.53
CA LEU A 110 -17.06 16.03 8.93
C LEU A 110 -16.69 15.51 7.52
N GLY A 111 -15.47 15.00 7.37
CA GLY A 111 -14.92 14.43 6.14
C GLY A 111 -14.25 15.44 5.20
N GLU A 112 -14.42 16.75 5.44
CA GLU A 112 -13.81 17.78 4.61
C GLU A 112 -12.45 18.20 5.16
N VAL A 113 -11.43 18.25 4.30
CA VAL A 113 -10.11 18.74 4.68
C VAL A 113 -10.19 20.24 5.02
N ILE A 114 -9.60 20.62 6.16
CA ILE A 114 -9.47 22.01 6.60
C ILE A 114 -8.00 22.36 6.81
N GLY A 115 -7.65 23.62 6.53
CA GLY A 115 -6.28 24.12 6.74
C GLY A 115 -5.25 23.63 5.73
N ALA A 116 -5.67 23.11 4.57
CA ALA A 116 -4.76 22.79 3.46
C ALA A 116 -4.05 24.06 2.95
N THR A 117 -2.76 23.95 2.70
CA THR A 117 -1.94 25.04 2.16
C THR A 117 -1.95 25.03 0.63
N LYS A 118 -1.52 26.15 0.02
CA LYS A 118 -1.34 26.21 -1.44
C LYS A 118 -0.28 25.22 -1.92
N GLU A 119 0.72 24.96 -1.09
CA GLU A 119 1.78 23.98 -1.30
C GLU A 119 1.20 22.56 -1.30
N ASP A 120 0.31 22.23 -0.38
CA ASP A 120 -0.40 20.93 -0.35
C ASP A 120 -1.24 20.73 -1.61
N ASP A 121 -2.03 21.74 -1.99
CA ASP A 121 -2.83 21.70 -3.22
C ASP A 121 -1.95 21.47 -4.46
N LYS A 122 -0.81 22.16 -4.51
CA LYS A 122 0.15 22.04 -5.62
C LYS A 122 0.79 20.64 -5.64
N PHE A 123 1.16 20.12 -4.48
CA PHE A 123 1.68 18.76 -4.32
C PHE A 123 0.68 17.71 -4.82
N HIS A 124 -0.56 17.75 -4.32
CA HIS A 124 -1.62 16.82 -4.73
C HIS A 124 -1.98 16.93 -6.21
N LYS A 125 -1.94 18.15 -6.76
CA LYS A 125 -2.13 18.39 -8.19
C LYS A 125 -1.03 17.73 -9.03
N TYR A 126 0.23 17.86 -8.64
CA TYR A 126 1.34 17.22 -9.35
C TYR A 126 1.29 15.69 -9.25
N LEU A 127 0.99 15.14 -8.07
CA LEU A 127 0.78 13.69 -7.91
C LEU A 127 -0.35 13.19 -8.83
N SER A 128 -1.52 13.83 -8.77
CA SER A 128 -2.68 13.44 -9.59
C SER A 128 -2.40 13.57 -11.08
N SER A 129 -1.70 14.63 -11.49
CA SER A 129 -1.24 14.82 -12.88
C SER A 129 -0.29 13.71 -13.31
N GLY A 130 0.64 13.30 -12.45
CA GLY A 130 1.56 12.21 -12.74
C GLY A 130 0.84 10.87 -12.93
N ILE A 131 -0.13 10.56 -12.06
CA ILE A 131 -0.94 9.34 -12.16
C ILE A 131 -1.75 9.34 -13.45
N LYS A 132 -2.40 10.46 -13.77
CA LYS A 132 -3.14 10.60 -15.03
C LYS A 132 -2.25 10.37 -16.24
N MET A 133 -1.09 11.02 -16.31
CA MET A 133 -0.14 10.87 -17.42
C MET A 133 0.40 9.44 -17.51
N PHE A 134 0.61 8.77 -16.38
CA PHE A 134 1.02 7.36 -16.36
C PHE A 134 -0.05 6.46 -16.97
N ASN A 135 -1.32 6.66 -16.61
CA ASN A 135 -2.46 5.90 -17.16
C ASN A 135 -2.68 6.16 -18.66
N GLU A 136 -2.26 7.34 -19.15
CA GLU A 136 -2.21 7.68 -20.57
C GLU A 136 -0.94 7.15 -21.27
N GLU A 137 -0.14 6.31 -20.59
CA GLU A 137 1.15 5.77 -21.04
C GLU A 137 2.21 6.85 -21.37
N ASN A 138 1.96 8.11 -20.97
CA ASN A 138 2.91 9.21 -21.08
C ASN A 138 3.88 9.18 -19.88
N TYR A 139 4.76 8.17 -19.85
CA TYR A 139 5.68 7.94 -18.73
C TYR A 139 6.63 9.12 -18.50
N GLN A 140 7.09 9.80 -19.56
CA GLN A 140 7.96 10.98 -19.43
C GLN A 140 7.23 12.17 -18.79
N GLY A 141 5.96 12.40 -19.14
CA GLY A 141 5.13 13.40 -18.50
C GLY A 141 4.86 13.07 -17.03
N ALA A 142 4.60 11.79 -16.74
CA ALA A 142 4.40 11.29 -15.39
C ALA A 142 5.65 11.55 -14.51
N ILE A 143 6.83 11.20 -15.01
CA ILE A 143 8.13 11.44 -14.34
C ILE A 143 8.28 12.91 -13.94
N LYS A 144 8.06 13.84 -14.88
CA LYS A 144 8.16 15.29 -14.61
C LYS A 144 7.16 15.76 -13.57
N SER A 145 5.94 15.22 -13.59
CA SER A 145 4.92 15.57 -12.60
C SER A 145 5.31 15.08 -11.21
N TYR A 146 5.79 13.84 -11.09
CA TYR A 146 6.27 13.31 -9.81
C TYR A 146 7.53 14.01 -9.31
N GLU A 147 8.46 14.42 -10.19
CA GLU A 147 9.59 15.28 -9.81
C GLU A 147 9.13 16.56 -9.12
N LYS A 148 8.09 17.22 -9.65
CA LYS A 148 7.50 18.42 -9.01
C LYS A 148 6.81 18.13 -7.68
N ALA A 149 6.20 16.97 -7.51
CA ALA A 149 5.67 16.55 -6.20
C ALA A 149 6.81 16.31 -5.20
N ILE A 150 7.89 15.66 -5.60
CA ILE A 150 9.07 15.39 -4.76
C ILE A 150 9.80 16.68 -4.37
N GLU A 151 9.88 17.67 -5.26
CA GLU A 151 10.43 19.00 -4.94
C GLU A 151 9.68 19.68 -3.78
N ILE A 152 8.37 19.44 -3.64
CA ILE A 152 7.55 20.01 -2.58
C ILE A 152 7.63 19.17 -1.30
N ASN A 153 7.51 17.83 -1.43
CA ASN A 153 7.63 16.91 -0.31
C ASN A 153 8.63 15.78 -0.62
N PRO A 154 9.93 15.97 -0.28
CA PRO A 154 10.99 15.01 -0.58
C PRO A 154 10.99 13.78 0.34
N ASN A 155 10.10 13.74 1.33
CA ASN A 155 9.97 12.62 2.25
C ASN A 155 8.67 11.84 2.02
N TYR A 156 8.03 11.98 0.85
CA TYR A 156 6.83 11.23 0.50
C TYR A 156 7.15 9.99 -0.33
N SER A 157 7.09 8.80 0.29
CA SER A 157 7.47 7.52 -0.33
C SER A 157 6.72 7.23 -1.62
N ASP A 158 5.43 7.54 -1.68
CA ASP A 158 4.58 7.17 -2.83
C ASP A 158 4.96 7.95 -4.09
N ALA A 159 5.48 9.18 -3.95
CA ALA A 159 5.95 9.95 -5.10
C ALA A 159 7.18 9.29 -5.74
N TYR A 160 8.11 8.77 -4.93
CA TYR A 160 9.24 7.99 -5.42
C TYR A 160 8.79 6.65 -6.01
N PHE A 161 7.89 5.92 -5.35
CA PHE A 161 7.33 4.67 -5.88
C PHE A 161 6.68 4.87 -7.26
N HIS A 162 5.85 5.90 -7.42
CA HIS A 162 5.19 6.18 -8.69
C HIS A 162 6.17 6.63 -9.77
N ARG A 163 7.17 7.45 -9.43
CA ARG A 163 8.22 7.85 -10.38
C ARG A 163 9.12 6.68 -10.78
N GLY A 164 9.48 5.82 -9.83
CA GLY A 164 10.21 4.58 -10.08
C GLY A 164 9.44 3.65 -11.02
N THR A 165 8.12 3.57 -10.85
CA THR A 165 7.24 2.81 -11.75
C THR A 165 7.19 3.44 -13.14
N ALA A 166 7.07 4.76 -13.25
CA ALA A 166 7.16 5.43 -14.54
C ALA A 166 8.54 5.21 -15.23
N TYR A 167 9.64 5.20 -14.46
CA TYR A 167 10.96 4.85 -14.99
C TYR A 167 11.03 3.38 -15.46
N LEU A 168 10.47 2.44 -14.70
CA LEU A 168 10.42 1.02 -15.05
C LEU A 168 9.73 0.80 -16.41
N TYR A 169 8.54 1.39 -16.59
CA TYR A 169 7.78 1.30 -17.84
C TYR A 169 8.45 2.05 -19.01
N ASN A 170 9.27 3.05 -18.69
CA ASN A 170 10.10 3.76 -19.66
C ASN A 170 11.49 3.09 -19.87
N PHE A 171 11.67 1.85 -19.39
CA PHE A 171 12.89 1.04 -19.49
C PHE A 171 14.16 1.71 -18.91
N LYS A 172 13.98 2.60 -17.92
CA LYS A 172 15.03 3.28 -17.17
C LYS A 172 15.26 2.56 -15.84
N PHE A 173 15.83 1.37 -15.92
CA PHE A 173 15.85 0.44 -14.78
C PHE A 173 16.72 0.90 -13.62
N ASP A 174 17.85 1.57 -13.89
CA ASP A 174 18.72 2.08 -12.81
C ASP A 174 18.05 3.21 -12.04
N GLU A 175 17.33 4.10 -12.72
CA GLU A 175 16.55 5.16 -12.11
C GLU A 175 15.35 4.61 -11.34
N ALA A 176 14.67 3.59 -11.88
CA ALA A 176 13.60 2.88 -11.18
C ALA A 176 14.09 2.27 -9.86
N ILE A 177 15.22 1.56 -9.89
CA ILE A 177 15.81 0.94 -8.69
C ILE A 177 16.14 2.01 -7.64
N LYS A 178 16.74 3.15 -8.03
CA LYS A 178 17.06 4.25 -7.10
C LYS A 178 15.82 4.84 -6.43
N ASP A 179 14.75 5.02 -7.19
CA ASP A 179 13.49 5.55 -6.65
C ASP A 179 12.81 4.55 -5.72
N TYR A 180 12.82 3.26 -6.07
CA TYR A 180 12.32 2.23 -5.17
C TYR A 180 13.17 2.08 -3.91
N ASP A 181 14.50 2.22 -4.01
CA ASP A 181 15.40 2.28 -2.86
C ASP A 181 14.97 3.41 -1.92
N LYS A 182 14.77 4.63 -2.46
CA LYS A 182 14.34 5.77 -1.66
C LYS A 182 12.94 5.58 -1.04
N ALA A 183 12.01 4.95 -1.76
CA ALA A 183 10.69 4.64 -1.23
C ALA A 183 10.74 3.62 -0.10
N VAL A 184 11.57 2.58 -0.22
CA VAL A 184 11.78 1.55 0.83
C VAL A 184 12.55 2.11 2.02
N ASP A 185 13.49 3.04 1.82
CA ASP A 185 14.19 3.71 2.91
C ASP A 185 13.23 4.55 3.78
N LEU A 186 12.23 5.18 3.15
CA LEU A 186 11.17 5.92 3.85
C LEU A 186 10.14 4.98 4.49
N GLU A 187 9.71 3.95 3.76
CA GLU A 187 8.71 2.97 4.17
C GLU A 187 9.20 1.52 3.94
N PRO A 188 9.91 0.92 4.91
CA PRO A 188 10.46 -0.43 4.79
C PRO A 188 9.42 -1.54 4.59
N MET A 189 8.16 -1.29 4.91
CA MET A 189 7.04 -2.22 4.71
C MET A 189 6.22 -1.88 3.46
N TYR A 190 6.76 -1.09 2.51
CA TYR A 190 6.12 -0.80 1.23
C TYR A 190 6.19 -2.03 0.30
N MET A 191 5.21 -2.91 0.45
CA MET A 191 5.09 -4.18 -0.28
C MET A 191 5.29 -4.01 -1.79
N GLU A 192 4.58 -3.08 -2.43
CA GLU A 192 4.64 -2.87 -3.88
C GLU A 192 5.99 -2.34 -4.33
N SER A 193 6.63 -1.48 -3.53
CA SER A 193 7.96 -0.94 -3.85
C SER A 193 9.04 -2.03 -3.80
N LEU A 194 8.99 -2.91 -2.80
CA LEU A 194 9.89 -4.07 -2.69
C LEU A 194 9.75 -4.99 -3.91
N SER A 195 8.52 -5.41 -4.22
CA SER A 195 8.21 -6.25 -5.38
C SER A 195 8.68 -5.61 -6.68
N ASN A 196 8.37 -4.34 -6.91
CA ASN A 196 8.76 -3.65 -8.13
C ASN A 196 10.27 -3.40 -8.22
N ARG A 197 10.96 -3.20 -7.09
CA ARG A 197 12.43 -3.11 -7.06
C ARG A 197 13.08 -4.42 -7.49
N ALA A 198 12.57 -5.55 -7.02
CA ALA A 198 13.01 -6.87 -7.46
C ALA A 198 12.83 -7.04 -8.98
N PHE A 199 11.66 -6.68 -9.52
CA PHE A 199 11.43 -6.73 -10.96
C PHE A 199 12.28 -5.73 -11.74
N ALA A 200 12.52 -4.52 -11.23
CA ALA A 200 13.42 -3.57 -11.87
C ALA A 200 14.84 -4.13 -11.99
N ARG A 201 15.34 -4.82 -10.95
CA ARG A 201 16.62 -5.55 -10.98
C ARG A 201 16.60 -6.68 -12.01
N LEU A 202 15.56 -7.53 -12.03
CA LEU A 202 15.42 -8.59 -13.05
C LEU A 202 15.42 -8.01 -14.47
N ARG A 203 14.59 -7.00 -14.72
CA ARG A 203 14.44 -6.34 -16.03
C ARG A 203 15.73 -5.68 -16.48
N LYS A 204 16.49 -5.05 -15.58
CA LYS A 204 17.83 -4.51 -15.89
C LYS A 204 18.73 -5.56 -16.55
N TYR A 205 18.71 -6.81 -16.06
CA TYR A 205 19.50 -7.90 -16.62
C TYR A 205 18.86 -8.53 -17.86
N GLU A 206 17.54 -8.73 -17.88
CA GLU A 206 16.81 -9.27 -19.04
C GLU A 206 17.00 -8.41 -20.29
N PHE A 207 17.07 -7.09 -20.10
CA PHE A 207 17.25 -6.10 -21.15
C PHE A 207 18.71 -5.59 -21.25
N LYS A 208 19.65 -6.24 -20.55
CA LYS A 208 21.08 -5.93 -20.70
C LYS A 208 21.52 -6.25 -22.13
N ASP A 209 22.12 -5.26 -22.79
CA ASP A 209 22.50 -5.32 -24.21
C ASP A 209 21.31 -5.51 -25.17
N ARG A 210 20.11 -5.03 -24.81
CA ARG A 210 18.92 -5.10 -25.69
C ARG A 210 19.23 -4.57 -27.09
N ARG A 211 18.82 -5.33 -28.11
CA ARG A 211 18.82 -4.83 -29.50
C ARG A 211 17.48 -4.18 -29.77
N THR A 212 17.50 -2.90 -30.13
CA THR A 212 16.32 -2.25 -30.72
C THR A 212 16.12 -2.85 -32.11
N LEU A 213 15.06 -3.64 -32.27
CA LEU A 213 14.75 -4.31 -33.55
C LEU A 213 14.04 -3.36 -34.52
N SER A 214 13.22 -2.45 -33.99
CA SER A 214 12.49 -1.45 -34.75
C SER A 214 12.05 -0.30 -33.85
N LYS A 215 12.01 0.92 -34.41
CA LYS A 215 11.43 2.11 -33.78
C LYS A 215 10.57 2.83 -34.81
N ASN A 216 9.26 2.59 -34.77
CA ASN A 216 8.27 3.35 -35.55
C ASN A 216 7.35 4.13 -34.60
N SER A 217 6.65 5.13 -35.12
CA SER A 217 5.79 6.11 -34.42
C SER A 217 4.95 5.52 -33.25
N GLY A 218 5.57 5.40 -32.08
CA GLY A 218 4.96 4.90 -30.83
C GLY A 218 5.37 3.50 -30.36
N VAL A 219 6.01 2.67 -31.19
CA VAL A 219 6.34 1.28 -30.85
C VAL A 219 7.84 1.03 -30.98
N THR A 220 8.47 0.65 -29.86
CA THR A 220 9.86 0.17 -29.83
C THR A 220 9.84 -1.33 -29.58
N VAL A 221 10.31 -2.12 -30.55
CA VAL A 221 10.42 -3.58 -30.40
C VAL A 221 11.81 -3.89 -29.87
N LEU A 222 11.86 -4.59 -28.73
CA LEU A 222 13.10 -4.98 -28.06
C LEU A 222 13.18 -6.51 -28.01
N ALA A 223 14.32 -7.07 -28.40
CA ALA A 223 14.64 -8.47 -28.14
C ALA A 223 15.39 -8.58 -26.80
N ALA A 224 14.82 -9.37 -25.88
CA ALA A 224 15.53 -9.85 -24.69
C ALA A 224 16.39 -11.08 -25.04
N LYS A 225 17.44 -11.36 -24.27
CA LYS A 225 18.25 -12.58 -24.46
C LYS A 225 17.54 -13.80 -23.86
N ASP A 226 17.67 -14.96 -24.50
CA ASP A 226 17.05 -16.23 -24.06
C ASP A 226 17.67 -16.81 -22.77
N LYS A 227 18.89 -16.38 -22.40
CA LYS A 227 19.54 -16.74 -21.13
C LYS A 227 20.12 -15.49 -20.46
N VAL A 228 19.58 -15.18 -19.28
CA VAL A 228 19.93 -13.99 -18.49
C VAL A 228 20.80 -14.44 -17.33
N GLU A 229 22.10 -14.18 -17.44
CA GLU A 229 23.02 -14.41 -16.32
C GLU A 229 22.93 -13.23 -15.34
N ILE A 230 22.25 -13.47 -14.21
CA ILE A 230 22.12 -12.50 -13.13
C ILE A 230 23.23 -12.76 -12.11
N PRO A 231 24.07 -11.76 -11.76
CA PRO A 231 25.08 -11.89 -10.72
C PRO A 231 24.48 -12.37 -9.41
N GLN A 232 25.20 -13.24 -8.69
CA GLN A 232 24.71 -13.83 -7.44
C GLN A 232 24.37 -12.75 -6.39
N GLU A 233 25.16 -11.68 -6.31
CA GLU A 233 24.89 -10.54 -5.44
C GLU A 233 23.53 -9.85 -5.72
N GLU A 234 23.10 -9.82 -6.98
CA GLU A 234 21.81 -9.24 -7.35
C GLU A 234 20.67 -10.22 -7.12
N LYS A 235 20.89 -11.53 -7.33
CA LYS A 235 19.92 -12.56 -6.95
C LYS A 235 19.60 -12.49 -5.47
N ILE A 236 20.59 -12.30 -4.60
CA ILE A 236 20.36 -12.14 -3.15
C ILE A 236 19.42 -10.96 -2.87
N LYS A 237 19.63 -9.80 -3.51
CA LYS A 237 18.78 -8.61 -3.34
C LYS A 237 17.36 -8.86 -3.85
N ILE A 238 17.23 -9.43 -5.05
CA ILE A 238 15.93 -9.80 -5.66
C ILE A 238 15.17 -10.73 -4.72
N CYS A 239 15.83 -11.77 -4.21
CA CYS A 239 15.20 -12.75 -3.34
C CYS A 239 14.83 -12.18 -1.98
N SER A 240 15.65 -11.27 -1.43
CA SER A 240 15.32 -10.55 -0.20
C SER A 240 14.02 -9.74 -0.37
N ASP A 241 13.93 -8.96 -1.46
CA ASP A 241 12.77 -8.12 -1.75
C ASP A 241 11.51 -8.96 -1.98
N LEU A 242 11.58 -10.01 -2.82
CA LEU A 242 10.43 -10.87 -3.10
C LEU A 242 9.95 -11.63 -1.86
N LYS A 243 10.87 -12.15 -1.04
CA LYS A 243 10.50 -12.84 0.22
C LYS A 243 9.85 -11.87 1.20
N LYS A 244 10.37 -10.63 1.29
CA LYS A 244 9.78 -9.61 2.16
C LYS A 244 8.40 -9.17 1.66
N GLY A 245 8.24 -8.97 0.35
CA GLY A 245 6.94 -8.69 -0.26
C GLY A 245 5.92 -9.80 0.04
N LEU A 246 6.31 -11.06 -0.11
CA LEU A 246 5.46 -12.21 0.22
C LEU A 246 5.08 -12.26 1.70
N GLU A 247 6.02 -11.99 2.62
CA GLU A 247 5.76 -11.91 4.06
C GLU A 247 4.72 -10.83 4.40
N LEU A 248 4.78 -9.69 3.70
CA LEU A 248 3.85 -8.58 3.87
C LEU A 248 2.48 -8.85 3.23
N GLY A 249 2.37 -9.85 2.34
CA GLY A 249 1.12 -10.29 1.73
C GLY A 249 1.07 -10.23 0.20
N ASP A 250 2.17 -9.97 -0.51
CA ASP A 250 2.20 -9.96 -1.97
C ASP A 250 2.16 -11.38 -2.54
N ASN A 251 0.96 -11.91 -2.73
CA ASN A 251 0.71 -13.26 -3.22
C ASN A 251 0.41 -13.32 -4.73
N LYS A 252 0.77 -12.28 -5.49
CA LYS A 252 0.57 -12.25 -6.94
C LYS A 252 1.32 -13.42 -7.61
N PRO A 253 0.74 -14.13 -8.59
CA PRO A 253 1.39 -15.28 -9.24
C PRO A 253 2.81 -14.98 -9.76
N MET A 254 3.02 -13.78 -10.32
CA MET A 254 4.33 -13.35 -10.84
C MET A 254 5.42 -13.29 -9.76
N ILE A 255 5.06 -12.97 -8.50
CA ILE A 255 6.00 -12.96 -7.36
C ILE A 255 6.40 -14.40 -7.01
N LEU A 256 5.42 -15.30 -6.94
CA LEU A 256 5.64 -16.71 -6.63
C LEU A 256 6.48 -17.40 -7.70
N ASP A 257 6.20 -17.13 -8.97
CA ASP A 257 6.98 -17.63 -10.10
C ASP A 257 8.42 -17.12 -10.08
N ALA A 258 8.61 -15.83 -9.76
CA ALA A 258 9.95 -15.25 -9.64
C ALA A 258 10.73 -15.85 -8.47
N LEU A 259 10.09 -16.06 -7.32
CA LEU A 259 10.70 -16.75 -6.18
C LEU A 259 11.16 -18.16 -6.56
N LYS A 260 10.27 -18.95 -7.17
CA LYS A 260 10.60 -20.31 -7.62
C LYS A 260 11.75 -20.35 -8.63
N LYS A 261 11.77 -19.39 -9.54
CA LYS A 261 12.76 -19.35 -10.62
C LYS A 261 14.14 -18.87 -10.17
N TYR A 262 14.20 -17.93 -9.22
CA TYR A 262 15.43 -17.20 -8.91
C TYR A 262 15.94 -17.40 -7.48
N CYS A 263 15.14 -17.96 -6.57
CA CYS A 263 15.41 -17.96 -5.12
C CYS A 263 15.35 -19.34 -4.43
N GLU A 264 15.07 -20.40 -5.20
CA GLU A 264 15.19 -21.81 -4.82
C GLU A 264 16.53 -22.36 -5.33
#